data_AF-A0A920I818-F1
#
_entry.id   AF-A0A920I818-F1
#
_cell.length_a   1.000
_cell.length_b   1.000
_cell.length_c   1.000
_cell.angle_alpha   90.00
_cell.angle_beta   90.00
_cell.angle_gamma   90.00
#
_symmetry.space_group_name_H-M   'P 1'
#
loop_
_entity.id
_entity.type
_entity.pdbx_description
1 polymer ?
#
loop_
_entity_poly.entity_id
_entity_poly.type
_entity_poly.pdbx_seq_one_letter_code
_entity_poly.pdbx_strand_id
1 'polypeptide(L)'
;MPVPVNPNVKIKSIDGGYFAAITYSGSASENNFLKHVKILSQRLLSDKIIFFEPAIRATYNGPFTPPFMRRNEVIYKVKWEK
;
A
#
# COMPACT_ATOMS: atom_id res chain seq x y z
N MET A 1 -0.73 11.99 -21.38
CA MET A 1 -1.20 10.61 -21.10
C MET A 1 -2.16 10.20 -22.20
N PRO A 2 -2.08 8.98 -22.74
CA PRO A 2 -3.05 8.51 -23.73
C PRO A 2 -4.43 8.32 -23.09
N VAL A 3 -5.48 8.59 -23.85
CA VAL A 3 -6.87 8.38 -23.41
C VAL A 3 -7.21 6.90 -23.53
N PRO A 4 -7.69 6.24 -22.46
CA PRO A 4 -8.08 4.84 -22.53
C PRO A 4 -9.26 4.66 -23.50
N VAL A 5 -9.15 3.70 -24.41
CA VAL A 5 -10.19 3.35 -25.39
C VAL A 5 -11.34 2.58 -24.73
N ASN A 6 -11.06 1.88 -23.63
CA ASN A 6 -12.06 1.09 -22.90
C ASN A 6 -12.82 1.97 -21.88
N PRO A 7 -14.16 2.09 -21.97
CA PRO A 7 -14.96 2.93 -21.08
C PRO A 7 -14.92 2.50 -19.60
N ASN A 8 -14.50 1.26 -19.31
CA ASN A 8 -14.34 0.75 -17.95
C ASN A 8 -13.03 1.22 -17.27
N VAL A 9 -12.11 1.84 -18.02
CA VAL A 9 -10.84 2.32 -17.50
C VAL A 9 -10.91 3.83 -17.27
N LYS A 10 -10.73 4.23 -16.00
CA LYS A 10 -10.70 5.64 -15.60
C LYS A 10 -9.31 6.01 -15.11
N ILE A 11 -8.81 7.15 -15.55
CA ILE A 11 -7.56 7.72 -15.05
C ILE A 11 -7.87 8.43 -13.73
N LYS A 12 -7.13 8.09 -12.68
CA LYS A 12 -7.16 8.82 -11.40
C LYS A 12 -5.80 9.49 -11.19
N SER A 13 -5.80 10.82 -11.04
CA SER A 13 -4.63 11.53 -10.51
C SER A 13 -4.65 11.44 -8.99
N ILE A 14 -3.50 11.09 -8.41
CA ILE A 14 -3.28 11.08 -6.97
C ILE A 14 -2.26 12.17 -6.70
N ASP A 15 -2.59 13.10 -5.79
CA ASP A 15 -1.65 14.16 -5.41
C ASP A 15 -0.42 13.58 -4.74
N GLY A 16 0.74 14.13 -5.10
CA GLY A 16 2.01 13.82 -4.46
C GLY A 16 1.98 14.05 -2.95
N GLY A 17 2.94 13.47 -2.24
CA GLY A 17 3.05 13.60 -0.81
C GLY A 17 3.98 12.57 -0.20
N TYR A 18 3.98 12.52 1.12
CA TYR A 18 4.76 11.55 1.87
C TYR A 18 3.94 10.30 2.14
N PHE A 19 4.61 9.16 2.08
CA PHE A 19 4.00 7.86 2.29
C PHE A 19 4.88 7.03 3.22
N ALA A 20 4.26 6.42 4.22
CA ALA A 20 4.90 5.41 5.05
C ALA A 20 4.55 4.04 4.49
N ALA A 21 5.57 3.20 4.31
CA ALA A 21 5.39 1.86 3.75
C ALA A 21 6.15 0.82 4.58
N ILE A 22 5.56 -0.37 4.69
CA ILE A 22 6.29 -1.56 5.18
C ILE A 22 6.21 -2.67 4.15
N THR A 23 7.30 -3.39 3.99
CA THR A 23 7.39 -4.59 3.16
C THR A 23 7.13 -5.83 4.00
N TYR A 24 6.43 -6.81 3.44
CA TYR A 24 6.20 -8.10 4.07
C TYR A 24 6.17 -9.25 3.06
N SER A 25 6.55 -10.44 3.50
CA SER A 25 6.54 -11.67 2.72
C SER A 25 5.26 -12.49 2.94
N GLY A 26 5.06 -13.52 2.13
CA GLY A 26 3.94 -14.45 2.24
C GLY A 26 2.82 -14.18 1.23
N SER A 27 1.63 -14.70 1.53
CA SER A 27 0.50 -14.62 0.61
C SER A 27 -0.08 -13.21 0.52
N ALA A 28 -0.66 -12.88 -0.65
CA ALA A 28 -1.39 -11.63 -0.88
C ALA A 28 -2.84 -11.68 -0.34
N SER A 29 -3.10 -12.54 0.64
CA SER A 29 -4.43 -12.71 1.23
C SER A 29 -4.85 -11.48 2.05
N GLU A 30 -6.16 -11.28 2.15
CA GLU A 30 -6.75 -10.16 2.91
C GLU A 30 -6.30 -10.17 4.37
N ASN A 31 -6.32 -11.34 5.01
CA ASN A 31 -5.91 -11.49 6.40
C ASN A 31 -4.44 -11.12 6.62
N ASN A 32 -3.55 -11.50 5.69
CA ASN A 32 -2.14 -11.13 5.78
C ASN A 32 -1.97 -9.62 5.62
N PHE A 33 -2.68 -9.01 4.66
CA PHE A 33 -2.68 -7.55 4.50
C PHE A 33 -3.18 -6.84 5.77
N LEU A 34 -4.34 -7.21 6.30
CA LEU A 34 -4.92 -6.58 7.49
C LEU A 34 -4.02 -6.70 8.72
N LYS A 35 -3.27 -7.81 8.85
CA LYS A 35 -2.24 -7.96 9.89
C LYS A 35 -1.17 -6.88 9.76
N HIS A 36 -0.63 -6.68 8.55
CA HIS A 36 0.40 -5.68 8.31
C HIS A 36 -0.12 -4.24 8.35
N VAL A 37 -1.38 -4.01 7.99
CA VAL A 37 -2.06 -2.72 8.21
C VAL A 37 -2.06 -2.35 9.70
N LYS A 38 -2.44 -3.28 10.58
CA LYS A 38 -2.43 -3.06 12.03
C LYS A 38 -1.02 -2.78 12.56
N ILE A 39 -0.01 -3.49 12.07
CA ILE A 39 1.39 -3.27 12.48
C ILE A 39 1.84 -1.86 12.08
N LEU A 40 1.59 -1.45 10.84
CA LEU A 40 1.98 -0.13 10.36
C LEU A 40 1.21 0.98 11.08
N SER A 41 -0.11 0.86 11.23
CA SER A 41 -0.90 1.89 11.91
C SER A 41 -0.50 2.05 13.38
N GLN A 42 -0.27 0.95 14.09
CA GLN A 42 0.24 0.99 15.48
C GLN A 42 1.59 1.70 15.57
N ARG A 43 2.50 1.45 14.61
CA ARG A 43 3.80 2.13 14.59
C ARG A 43 3.68 3.62 14.28
N LEU A 44 2.82 4.00 13.34
CA LEU A 44 2.58 5.41 13.03
C LEU A 44 1.94 6.14 14.22
N LEU A 45 1.02 5.48 14.94
CA LEU A 45 0.44 6.02 16.17
C LEU A 45 1.49 6.18 17.28
N SER A 46 2.38 5.20 17.48
CA SER A 46 3.46 5.31 18.48
C SER A 46 4.42 6.46 18.17
N ASP A 47 4.68 6.68 16.88
CA ASP A 47 5.58 7.72 16.40
C ASP A 47 4.87 9.08 16.26
N LYS A 48 3.58 9.17 16.65
CA LYS A 48 2.70 10.36 16.58
C LYS A 48 2.58 10.95 15.18
N ILE A 49 2.68 10.12 14.15
CA ILE A 49 2.56 10.52 12.75
C ILE A 49 1.09 10.46 12.34
N ILE A 50 0.59 11.55 11.75
CA ILE A 50 -0.77 11.60 11.19
C ILE A 50 -0.77 10.87 9.85
N PHE A 51 -1.66 9.89 9.70
CA PHE A 51 -1.84 9.12 8.47
C PHE A 51 -3.30 9.09 8.02
N PHE A 52 -3.52 8.86 6.72
CA PHE A 52 -4.84 8.91 6.08
C PHE A 52 -5.28 7.53 5.60
N GLU A 53 -6.52 7.17 5.91
CA GLU A 53 -7.17 5.96 5.40
C GLU A 53 -7.80 6.18 4.01
N PRO A 54 -7.99 5.11 3.21
CA PRO A 54 -7.62 3.72 3.48
C PRO A 54 -6.14 3.42 3.20
N ALA A 55 -5.63 2.35 3.80
CA ALA A 55 -4.32 1.80 3.46
C ALA A 55 -4.29 1.33 1.99
N ILE A 56 -3.20 1.62 1.29
CA ILE A 56 -2.97 1.17 -0.08
C ILE A 56 -2.26 -0.18 -0.01
N ARG A 57 -2.79 -1.16 -0.74
CA ARG A 57 -2.16 -2.46 -0.96
C ARG A 57 -1.32 -2.41 -2.24
N ALA A 58 -0.04 -2.74 -2.13
CA ALA A 58 0.84 -2.89 -3.27
C ALA A 58 1.46 -4.30 -3.27
N THR A 59 0.92 -5.18 -4.10
CA THR A 59 1.43 -6.56 -4.27
C THR A 59 2.27 -6.61 -5.52
N TYR A 60 3.55 -6.90 -5.36
CA TYR A 60 4.46 -7.07 -6.49
C TYR A 60 4.67 -8.55 -6.80
N ASN A 61 5.19 -8.81 -8.00
CA ASN A 61 5.49 -10.13 -8.57
C ASN A 61 4.31 -10.84 -9.26
N GLY A 62 4.67 -11.66 -10.24
CA GLY A 62 3.72 -12.39 -11.07
C GLY A 62 3.04 -13.56 -10.34
N PRO A 63 1.99 -14.14 -10.93
CA PRO A 63 1.19 -15.20 -10.31
C PRO A 63 2.01 -16.44 -9.89
N PHE A 64 3.14 -16.69 -10.55
CA PHE A 64 3.99 -17.87 -10.33
C PHE A 64 5.09 -17.70 -9.29
N THR A 65 5.28 -16.50 -8.71
CA THR A 65 6.32 -16.30 -7.69
C THR A 65 5.93 -17.01 -6.39
N PRO A 66 6.82 -17.85 -5.81
CA PRO A 66 6.55 -18.53 -4.55
C PRO A 66 6.21 -17.55 -3.41
N PRO A 67 5.27 -17.87 -2.50
CA PRO A 67 4.78 -16.92 -1.49
C PRO A 67 5.87 -16.29 -0.61
N PHE A 68 6.90 -17.05 -0.26
CA PHE A 68 8.00 -16.56 0.58
C PHE A 68 8.95 -15.59 -0.15
N MET A 69 8.95 -15.61 -1.49
CA MET A 69 9.73 -14.68 -2.33
C MET A 69 8.91 -13.44 -2.74
N ARG A 70 7.61 -13.41 -2.47
CA ARG A 70 6.77 -12.25 -2.82
C ARG A 70 7.10 -11.07 -1.94
N ARG A 71 7.22 -9.91 -2.57
CA ARG A 71 7.28 -8.60 -1.93
C ARG A 71 5.89 -7.98 -1.96
N ASN A 72 5.25 -7.90 -0.81
CA ASN A 72 4.02 -7.17 -0.62
C ASN A 72 4.30 -5.93 0.22
N GLU A 73 3.54 -4.87 0.00
CA GLU A 73 3.66 -3.60 0.73
C GLU A 73 2.28 -3.13 1.21
N VAL A 74 2.28 -2.59 2.43
CA VAL A 74 1.18 -1.77 2.95
C VAL A 74 1.67 -0.34 3.02
N ILE A 75 0.89 0.59 2.47
CA ILE A 75 1.28 1.99 2.35
C ILE A 75 0.17 2.87 2.94
N TYR A 76 0.55 3.85 3.76
CA TYR A 76 -0.32 4.92 4.21
C TYR A 76 0.20 6.26 3.70
N LYS A 77 -0.71 7.13 3.24
CA LYS A 77 -0.36 8.54 3.03
C LYS A 77 -0.19 9.17 4.42
N VAL A 78 0.89 9.92 4.61
CA VAL A 78 1.20 10.57 5.90
C VAL A 78 1.36 12.06 5.73
N LYS A 79 1.00 12.80 6.77
CA LYS A 79 1.37 14.20 6.89
C LYS A 79 2.76 14.26 7.53
N TRP A 80 3.77 14.46 6.70
CA TRP A 80 5.14 14.65 7.14
C TRP A 80 5.52 16.13 7.01
N GLU A 81 5.73 16.78 8.14
CA GLU A 81 6.29 18.13 8.20
C GLU A 81 7.80 17.98 8.39
N LYS A 82 8.57 18.62 7.50
CA LYS A 82 10.04 18.56 7.51
C LYS A 82 10.62 19.46 8.58
#